data_AF-A0A7Y4YQ93-F1
#
_entry.id   AF-A0A7Y4YQ93-F1
#
_cell.length_a   1.000
_cell.length_b   1.000
_cell.length_c   1.000
_cell.angle_alpha   90.00
_cell.angle_beta   90.00
_cell.angle_gamma   90.00
#
_symmetry.space_group_name_H-M   'P 1'
#
loop_
_entity.id
_entity.type
_entity.pdbx_description
1 polymer ?
#
loop_
_entity_poly.entity_id
_entity_poly.type
_entity_poly.pdbx_seq_one_letter_code
_entity_poly.pdbx_strand_id
1 'polypeptide(L)'
;MNRWNRIGWRHQYGKISVVLNSMPDIYDLRDLLGIAPLNTGRQFSLFGPAGLVTDDIEGLHAVCDEQGRAHLISGAEFSMFQVYRGQTQEHPACLPKMGRLKTAEEQLLALCRNVAFEDVIAEHPFVRLAEQSTFLDNPLFIDKEGMAQHYGLPTHMLDVTGNFDVASFFATCAWNSEKRQYEPVTETKEHGVVYRLDPLSLFDHADPDNVFGPFHIVGWQPLPRPEQQRAFVLRMKPRQDFSEMHGIECFRFRQRARVSGRIWKAFDEGRALFPPDAAAELAVQAETLFQFTRHQIERAWGRLEIWTRNTYSAEQRLAFENSSGIAEVSSPKLSWDGLDVETDANRLSDKLQDVLSRVRYRKVMYGG
;
A
#
# COMPACT_ATOMS: atom_id res chain seq x y z
N MET A 1 -31.99 -8.52 29.70
CA MET A 1 -32.55 -9.65 28.94
C MET A 1 -32.58 -9.25 27.46
N ASN A 2 -31.42 -9.27 26.79
CA ASN A 2 -31.30 -8.95 25.36
C ASN A 2 -30.78 -10.19 24.64
N ARG A 3 -31.69 -10.98 24.07
CA ARG A 3 -31.39 -12.05 23.14
C ARG A 3 -31.23 -11.43 21.76
N TRP A 4 -29.98 -11.26 21.32
CA TRP A 4 -29.68 -11.16 19.90
C TRP A 4 -28.99 -12.46 19.50
N ASN A 5 -29.65 -13.19 18.61
CA ASN A 5 -29.26 -14.52 18.16
C ASN A 5 -27.84 -14.48 17.59
N ARG A 6 -26.96 -15.32 18.14
CA ARG A 6 -25.73 -15.77 17.48
C ARG A 6 -26.14 -16.43 16.16
N ILE A 7 -25.91 -15.76 15.04
CA ILE A 7 -26.04 -16.37 13.72
C ILE A 7 -24.77 -17.17 13.46
N GLY A 8 -24.96 -18.42 13.06
CA GLY A 8 -23.94 -19.46 13.03
C GLY A 8 -22.87 -19.27 11.96
N TRP A 9 -21.67 -19.67 12.33
CA TRP A 9 -20.51 -19.79 11.45
C TRP A 9 -20.62 -21.08 10.64
N ARG A 10 -20.49 -20.99 9.31
CA ARG A 10 -20.11 -22.14 8.47
C ARG A 10 -19.09 -21.74 7.42
N HIS A 11 -17.92 -22.38 7.52
CA HIS A 11 -16.95 -22.56 6.45
C HIS A 11 -17.52 -23.46 5.36
N GLN A 12 -17.52 -22.97 4.13
CA GLN A 12 -17.05 -23.64 2.90
C GLN A 12 -17.38 -22.72 1.73
N TYR A 13 -16.35 -22.20 1.06
CA TYR A 13 -16.38 -21.62 -0.28
C TYR A 13 -17.64 -20.79 -0.63
N GLY A 14 -17.72 -19.56 -0.14
CA GLY A 14 -18.77 -18.63 -0.55
C GLY A 14 -18.56 -17.24 0.02
N LYS A 15 -18.56 -16.21 -0.83
CA LYS A 15 -18.56 -14.80 -0.44
C LYS A 15 -19.64 -14.58 0.63
N ILE A 16 -19.24 -14.22 1.85
CA ILE A 16 -20.19 -13.87 2.92
C ILE A 16 -20.76 -12.50 2.58
N SER A 17 -22.05 -12.46 2.22
CA SER A 17 -22.79 -11.21 2.07
C SER A 17 -23.77 -11.09 3.24
N VAL A 18 -23.59 -10.09 4.09
CA VAL A 18 -24.51 -9.79 5.19
C VAL A 18 -25.69 -8.99 4.62
N VAL A 19 -26.89 -9.57 4.65
CA VAL A 19 -28.13 -8.88 4.23
C VAL A 19 -28.71 -8.15 5.44
N LEU A 20 -28.65 -6.82 5.43
CA LEU A 20 -29.27 -5.95 6.45
C LEU A 20 -30.61 -5.41 5.91
N ASN A 21 -31.60 -5.23 6.79
CA ASN A 21 -32.95 -4.71 6.45
C ASN A 21 -32.93 -3.34 5.74
N SER A 22 -31.84 -2.59 5.92
CA SER A 22 -31.45 -1.44 5.10
C SER A 22 -29.93 -1.44 4.97
N MET A 23 -29.41 -1.13 3.77
CA MET A 23 -27.96 -1.10 3.57
C MET A 23 -27.30 0.01 4.43
N PRO A 24 -26.28 -0.32 5.23
CA PRO A 24 -25.59 0.63 6.11
C PRO A 24 -24.85 1.68 5.28
N ASP A 25 -24.60 2.88 5.83
CA ASP A 25 -23.49 3.70 5.33
C ASP A 25 -22.15 3.29 5.98
N ILE A 26 -21.05 3.96 5.63
CA ILE A 26 -19.72 3.58 6.12
C ILE A 26 -19.55 3.73 7.65
N TYR A 27 -20.29 4.64 8.30
CA TYR A 27 -20.27 4.76 9.76
C TYR A 27 -21.08 3.64 10.41
N ASP A 28 -22.28 3.35 9.88
CA ASP A 28 -23.06 2.19 10.31
C ASP A 28 -22.23 0.89 10.15
N LEU A 29 -21.46 0.77 9.05
CA LEU A 29 -20.58 -0.37 8.79
C LEU A 29 -19.43 -0.45 9.80
N ARG A 30 -18.82 0.67 10.18
CA ARG A 30 -17.78 0.73 11.24
C ARG A 30 -18.30 0.10 12.53
N ASP A 31 -19.50 0.48 12.96
CA ASP A 31 -20.13 -0.02 14.18
C ASP A 31 -20.47 -1.51 14.09
N LEU A 32 -21.00 -1.95 12.94
CA LEU A 32 -21.31 -3.35 12.67
C LEU A 32 -20.07 -4.25 12.69
N LEU A 33 -18.95 -3.75 12.20
CA LEU A 33 -17.66 -4.45 12.22
C LEU A 33 -16.94 -4.37 13.56
N GLY A 34 -17.47 -3.59 14.52
CA GLY A 34 -16.87 -3.42 15.85
C GLY A 34 -15.51 -2.70 15.80
N ILE A 35 -15.30 -1.82 14.82
CA ILE A 35 -14.03 -1.11 14.65
C ILE A 35 -13.89 -0.07 15.76
N ALA A 36 -12.96 -0.33 16.69
CA ALA A 36 -12.67 0.57 17.79
C ALA A 36 -12.11 1.92 17.29
N PRO A 37 -12.36 3.02 18.02
CA PRO A 37 -11.60 4.25 17.83
C PRO A 37 -10.12 4.00 18.14
N LEU A 38 -9.24 4.70 17.43
CA LEU A 38 -7.81 4.76 17.71
C LEU A 38 -7.50 6.06 18.49
N ASN A 39 -6.31 6.10 19.09
CA ASN A 39 -5.78 7.26 19.81
C ASN A 39 -6.61 7.67 21.05
N THR A 40 -7.25 6.72 21.73
CA THR A 40 -7.99 6.98 22.98
C THR A 40 -7.14 6.81 24.24
N GLY A 41 -5.95 6.20 24.12
CA GLY A 41 -5.09 5.86 25.26
C GLY A 41 -5.54 4.60 25.99
N ARG A 42 -6.40 3.81 25.37
CA ARG A 42 -6.92 2.57 25.96
C ARG A 42 -5.89 1.47 25.82
N GLN A 43 -5.55 0.86 26.94
CA GLN A 43 -4.75 -0.36 26.98
C GLN A 43 -5.64 -1.62 27.01
N PHE A 44 -5.15 -2.68 26.39
CA PHE A 44 -5.82 -3.98 26.37
C PHE A 44 -4.83 -5.13 26.19
N SER A 45 -5.22 -6.32 26.65
CA SER A 45 -4.42 -7.53 26.50
C SER A 45 -4.87 -8.34 25.29
N LEU A 46 -3.96 -8.58 24.36
CA LEU A 46 -4.15 -9.54 23.28
C LEU A 46 -4.12 -10.96 23.85
N PHE A 47 -4.91 -11.87 23.28
CA PHE A 47 -4.93 -13.30 23.67
C PHE A 47 -5.38 -13.58 25.13
N GLY A 48 -6.11 -12.66 25.75
CA GLY A 48 -6.73 -12.83 27.07
C GLY A 48 -6.02 -12.09 28.21
N PRO A 49 -6.49 -12.24 29.46
CA PRO A 49 -6.07 -11.40 30.59
C PRO A 49 -4.57 -11.44 30.93
N ALA A 50 -3.89 -12.55 30.61
CA ALA A 50 -2.46 -12.75 30.85
C ALA A 50 -1.61 -12.60 29.58
N GLY A 51 -2.19 -12.14 28.47
CA GLY A 51 -1.47 -12.01 27.21
C GLY A 51 -0.79 -10.65 27.03
N LEU A 52 -0.34 -10.38 25.80
CA LEU A 52 0.46 -9.20 25.48
C LEU A 52 -0.36 -7.92 25.66
N VAL A 53 0.06 -7.04 26.57
CA VAL A 53 -0.55 -5.72 26.74
C VAL A 53 -0.10 -4.80 25.61
N THR A 54 -1.05 -4.11 24.99
CA THR A 54 -0.84 -3.10 23.93
C THR A 54 -1.83 -1.94 24.11
N ASP A 55 -1.73 -0.91 23.28
CA ASP A 55 -2.61 0.25 23.27
C ASP A 55 -3.14 0.58 21.87
N ASP A 56 -4.11 1.49 21.81
CA ASP A 56 -4.71 1.96 20.58
C ASP A 56 -4.05 3.22 20.02
N ILE A 57 -2.86 3.61 20.51
CA ILE A 57 -2.16 4.81 20.06
C ILE A 57 -1.40 4.51 18.77
N GLU A 58 -1.65 5.29 17.74
CA GLU A 58 -0.87 5.23 16.51
C GLU A 58 0.57 5.72 16.73
N GLY A 59 1.51 5.04 16.10
CA GLY A 59 2.91 5.41 16.07
C GLY A 59 3.65 4.65 14.99
N LEU A 60 4.98 4.63 15.14
CA LEU A 60 5.85 3.75 14.37
C LEU A 60 6.24 2.57 15.24
N HIS A 61 6.13 1.36 14.71
CA HIS A 61 6.40 0.12 15.41
C HIS A 61 7.43 -0.69 14.63
N ALA A 62 8.56 -1.00 15.26
CA ALA A 62 9.60 -1.79 14.62
C ALA A 62 9.27 -3.28 14.65
N VAL A 63 9.40 -3.94 13.50
CA VAL A 63 9.46 -5.40 13.36
C VAL A 63 10.68 -5.76 12.52
N CYS A 64 11.31 -6.90 12.79
CA CYS A 64 12.43 -7.37 11.99
C CYS A 64 11.97 -8.48 11.05
N ASP A 65 12.44 -8.45 9.80
CA ASP A 65 12.26 -9.56 8.88
C ASP A 65 13.31 -10.67 9.08
N GLU A 66 13.16 -11.76 8.33
CA GLU A 66 14.05 -12.93 8.38
C GLU A 66 15.49 -12.61 7.97
N GLN A 67 15.71 -11.53 7.22
CA GLN A 67 17.05 -11.04 6.86
C GLN A 67 17.62 -10.08 7.91
N GLY A 68 16.92 -9.87 9.03
CA GLY A 68 17.35 -8.99 10.11
C GLY A 68 17.24 -7.50 9.76
N ARG A 69 16.39 -7.12 8.80
CA ARG A 69 16.13 -5.71 8.47
C ARG A 69 14.95 -5.21 9.28
N ALA A 70 15.04 -3.98 9.77
CA ALA A 70 14.00 -3.31 10.53
C ALA A 70 12.96 -2.68 9.59
N HIS A 71 11.72 -3.16 9.68
CA HIS A 71 10.53 -2.56 9.09
C HIS A 71 9.86 -1.68 10.14
N LEU A 72 9.48 -0.47 9.74
CA LEU A 72 8.79 0.47 10.63
C LEU A 72 7.32 0.55 10.22
N ILE A 73 6.45 -0.18 10.92
CA ILE A 73 5.01 -0.20 10.65
C ILE A 73 4.37 1.07 11.21
N SER A 74 3.60 1.78 10.39
CA SER A 74 2.79 2.91 10.86
C SER A 74 1.38 2.45 11.26
N GLY A 75 0.86 3.01 12.35
CA GLY A 75 -0.46 2.70 12.90
C GLY A 75 -0.39 2.19 14.34
N ALA A 76 -1.40 1.46 14.81
CA ALA A 76 -1.34 0.79 16.11
C ALA A 76 -0.42 -0.45 16.04
N GLU A 77 0.13 -0.88 17.19
CA GLU A 77 1.22 -1.87 17.29
C GLU A 77 0.96 -3.22 16.61
N PHE A 78 -0.30 -3.57 16.38
CA PHE A 78 -0.70 -4.83 15.75
C PHE A 78 -1.69 -4.61 14.58
N SER A 79 -1.61 -3.45 13.94
CA SER A 79 -2.44 -3.08 12.78
C SER A 79 -2.30 -4.05 11.61
N MET A 80 -1.18 -4.77 11.52
CA MET A 80 -0.93 -5.78 10.49
C MET A 80 -1.79 -7.05 10.61
N PHE A 81 -2.45 -7.31 11.74
CA PHE A 81 -3.31 -8.50 11.88
C PHE A 81 -4.66 -8.35 11.19
N GLN A 82 -5.03 -7.14 10.79
CA GLN A 82 -6.26 -6.91 10.06
C GLN A 82 -6.11 -5.69 9.17
N VAL A 83 -6.11 -5.91 7.86
CA VAL A 83 -5.96 -4.86 6.87
C VAL A 83 -7.21 -4.71 6.02
N TYR A 84 -7.35 -3.53 5.44
CA TYR A 84 -8.54 -3.07 4.76
C TYR A 84 -8.22 -2.51 3.39
N ARG A 85 -9.19 -2.56 2.47
CA ARG A 85 -9.14 -1.85 1.19
C ARG A 85 -10.48 -1.23 0.89
N GLY A 86 -10.53 0.09 0.75
CA GLY A 86 -11.73 0.80 0.32
C GLY A 86 -11.77 1.01 -1.19
N GLN A 87 -12.95 0.89 -1.79
CA GLN A 87 -13.22 1.33 -3.16
C GLN A 87 -14.58 2.02 -3.24
N THR A 88 -14.68 3.04 -4.08
CA THR A 88 -15.92 3.81 -4.28
C THR A 88 -17.05 2.97 -4.86
N GLN A 89 -16.71 1.87 -5.51
CA GLN A 89 -17.61 0.86 -6.03
C GLN A 89 -16.94 -0.51 -6.11
N GLU A 90 -17.74 -1.57 -6.20
CA GLU A 90 -17.23 -2.88 -6.59
C GLU A 90 -16.89 -2.88 -8.08
N HIS A 91 -15.74 -3.46 -8.42
CA HIS A 91 -15.31 -3.62 -9.81
C HIS A 91 -15.45 -5.08 -10.24
N PRO A 92 -15.74 -5.37 -11.53
CA PRO A 92 -15.83 -6.74 -12.01
C PRO A 92 -14.59 -7.60 -11.76
N ALA A 93 -13.41 -6.98 -11.76
CA ALA A 93 -12.16 -7.61 -11.35
C ALA A 93 -11.31 -6.60 -10.58
N CYS A 94 -10.87 -6.96 -9.38
CA CYS A 94 -9.98 -6.15 -8.55
C CYS A 94 -8.52 -6.50 -8.83
N LEU A 95 -8.00 -5.98 -9.93
CA LEU A 95 -6.62 -6.20 -10.39
C LEU A 95 -5.67 -5.07 -9.95
N PRO A 96 -4.36 -5.34 -9.76
CA PRO A 96 -3.34 -4.30 -9.60
C PRO A 96 -3.24 -3.44 -10.88
N LYS A 97 -2.66 -2.24 -10.80
CA LYS A 97 -2.56 -1.34 -11.97
C LYS A 97 -1.86 -2.02 -13.15
N MET A 98 -0.76 -2.75 -12.90
CA MET A 98 -0.05 -3.53 -13.93
C MET A 98 -0.96 -4.56 -14.62
N GLY A 99 -1.83 -5.24 -13.86
CA GLY A 99 -2.75 -6.24 -14.40
C GLY A 99 -3.93 -5.67 -15.19
N ARG A 100 -4.14 -4.35 -15.16
CA ARG A 100 -5.16 -3.66 -15.97
C ARG A 100 -4.63 -3.22 -17.34
N LEU A 101 -3.31 -3.19 -17.52
CA LEU A 101 -2.68 -2.94 -18.81
C LEU A 101 -2.92 -4.13 -19.73
N LYS A 102 -3.40 -3.86 -20.95
CA LYS A 102 -3.99 -4.87 -21.84
C LYS A 102 -2.93 -5.67 -22.57
N THR A 103 -1.82 -5.04 -22.89
CA THR A 103 -0.76 -5.62 -23.71
C THR A 103 0.55 -5.73 -22.94
N ALA A 104 1.44 -6.62 -23.38
CA ALA A 104 2.74 -6.81 -22.75
C ALA A 104 3.69 -5.64 -23.08
N GLU A 105 3.44 -4.93 -24.18
CA GLU A 105 4.05 -3.67 -24.59
C GLU A 105 3.74 -2.52 -23.61
N GLU A 106 2.46 -2.32 -23.28
CA GLU A 106 2.03 -1.34 -22.27
C GLU A 106 2.67 -1.65 -20.91
N GLN A 107 2.72 -2.94 -20.56
CA GLN A 107 3.35 -3.46 -19.35
C GLN A 107 4.87 -3.22 -19.32
N LEU A 108 5.57 -3.46 -20.44
CA LEU A 108 7.00 -3.20 -20.56
C LEU A 108 7.31 -1.72 -20.35
N LEU A 109 6.55 -0.83 -21.00
CA LEU A 109 6.73 0.62 -20.87
C LEU A 109 6.49 1.08 -19.42
N ALA A 110 5.43 0.58 -18.77
CA ALA A 110 5.18 0.86 -17.37
C ALA A 110 6.32 0.39 -16.46
N LEU A 111 6.88 -0.79 -16.71
CA LEU A 111 8.03 -1.31 -15.95
C LEU A 111 9.31 -0.48 -16.20
N CYS A 112 9.55 0.01 -17.41
CA CYS A 112 10.66 0.92 -17.68
C CYS A 112 10.53 2.22 -16.87
N ARG A 113 9.31 2.76 -16.76
CA ARG A 113 9.01 3.95 -15.95
C ARG A 113 9.20 3.69 -14.45
N ASN A 114 8.77 2.54 -13.95
CA ASN A 114 9.05 2.13 -12.57
C ASN A 114 10.55 2.05 -12.29
N VAL A 115 11.30 1.37 -13.16
CA VAL A 115 12.74 1.23 -13.01
C VAL A 115 13.44 2.58 -13.02
N ALA A 116 13.08 3.47 -13.96
CA ALA A 116 13.63 4.82 -14.00
C ALA A 116 13.30 5.64 -12.75
N PHE A 117 12.08 5.52 -12.22
CA PHE A 117 11.67 6.15 -10.97
C PHE A 117 12.49 5.62 -9.79
N GLU A 118 12.62 4.30 -9.65
CA GLU A 118 13.38 3.66 -8.57
C GLU A 118 14.86 4.04 -8.58
N ASP A 119 15.48 4.17 -9.75
CA ASP A 119 16.87 4.61 -9.88
C ASP A 119 17.05 6.01 -9.29
N VAL A 120 16.17 6.95 -9.65
CA VAL A 120 16.24 8.32 -9.13
C VAL A 120 15.86 8.40 -7.66
N ILE A 121 14.86 7.62 -7.21
CA ILE A 121 14.53 7.49 -5.79
C ILE A 121 15.74 7.01 -4.98
N ALA A 122 16.54 6.08 -5.51
CA ALA A 122 17.76 5.62 -4.85
C ALA A 122 18.83 6.72 -4.68
N GLU A 123 18.76 7.80 -5.45
CA GLU A 123 19.67 8.94 -5.35
C GLU A 123 19.17 10.02 -4.37
N HIS A 124 17.89 9.96 -3.96
CA HIS A 124 17.29 10.94 -3.08
C HIS A 124 18.06 11.02 -1.75
N PRO A 125 18.48 12.22 -1.29
CA PRO A 125 19.34 12.37 -0.12
C PRO A 125 18.81 11.68 1.14
N PHE A 126 17.51 11.84 1.44
CA PHE A 126 16.90 11.21 2.60
C PHE A 126 16.75 9.69 2.46
N VAL A 127 16.56 9.19 1.22
CA VAL A 127 16.44 7.75 0.97
C VAL A 127 17.80 7.10 1.19
N ARG A 128 18.88 7.67 0.61
CA ARG A 128 20.25 7.18 0.82
C ARG A 128 20.67 7.18 2.28
N LEU A 129 20.34 8.26 3.00
CA LEU A 129 20.62 8.35 4.43
C LEU A 129 19.92 7.22 5.21
N ALA A 130 18.63 7.00 4.95
CA ALA A 130 17.86 5.95 5.60
C ALA A 130 18.38 4.54 5.24
N GLU A 131 18.73 4.28 3.97
CA GLU A 131 19.33 3.01 3.52
C GLU A 131 20.65 2.67 4.22
N GLN A 132 21.43 3.69 4.59
CA GLN A 132 22.72 3.55 5.26
C GLN A 132 22.58 3.51 6.80
N SER A 133 21.37 3.67 7.32
CA SER A 133 21.10 3.77 8.75
C SER A 133 20.57 2.46 9.33
N THR A 134 20.69 2.33 10.64
CA THR A 134 20.18 1.20 11.41
C THR A 134 19.21 1.66 12.49
N PHE A 135 18.35 0.76 12.92
CA PHE A 135 17.55 0.89 14.14
C PHE A 135 17.80 -0.35 15.00
N LEU A 136 18.30 -0.15 16.23
CA LEU A 136 18.72 -1.25 17.13
C LEU A 136 19.69 -2.23 16.46
N ASP A 137 20.69 -1.71 15.76
CA ASP A 137 21.70 -2.47 14.99
C ASP A 137 21.17 -3.25 13.77
N ASN A 138 19.86 -3.19 13.50
CA ASN A 138 19.24 -3.75 12.30
C ASN A 138 19.18 -2.70 11.17
N PRO A 139 19.62 -3.00 9.93
CA PRO A 139 19.47 -2.09 8.79
C PRO A 139 18.01 -1.73 8.54
N LEU A 140 17.70 -0.47 8.25
CA LEU A 140 16.35 -0.07 7.87
C LEU A 140 15.97 -0.69 6.52
N PHE A 141 14.76 -1.22 6.42
CA PHE A 141 14.22 -1.73 5.16
C PHE A 141 13.61 -0.59 4.32
N ILE A 142 14.17 -0.37 3.13
CA ILE A 142 13.71 0.65 2.18
C ILE A 142 13.12 -0.03 0.94
N ASP A 143 11.83 0.19 0.70
CA ASP A 143 11.07 -0.43 -0.39
C ASP A 143 10.81 0.57 -1.53
N LYS A 144 11.73 0.61 -2.49
CA LYS A 144 11.62 1.50 -3.65
C LYS A 144 10.45 1.16 -4.57
N GLU A 145 10.14 -0.13 -4.71
CA GLU A 145 8.99 -0.58 -5.51
C GLU A 145 7.68 -0.21 -4.79
N GLY A 146 7.62 -0.41 -3.47
CA GLY A 146 6.51 0.03 -2.62
C GLY A 146 6.28 1.54 -2.69
N MET A 147 7.35 2.34 -2.69
CA MET A 147 7.26 3.79 -2.94
C MET A 147 6.66 4.06 -4.33
N ALA A 148 7.16 3.43 -5.41
CA ALA A 148 6.61 3.62 -6.75
C ALA A 148 5.09 3.34 -6.82
N GLN A 149 4.62 2.29 -6.15
CA GLN A 149 3.20 1.97 -6.03
C GLN A 149 2.39 3.09 -5.34
N HIS A 150 2.82 3.56 -4.17
CA HIS A 150 2.14 4.63 -3.42
C HIS A 150 2.25 6.01 -4.08
N TYR A 151 3.23 6.19 -4.97
CA TYR A 151 3.33 7.36 -5.85
C TYR A 151 2.50 7.25 -7.13
N GLY A 152 1.87 6.09 -7.36
CA GLY A 152 0.85 5.90 -8.38
C GLY A 152 1.33 5.18 -9.63
N LEU A 153 2.60 4.78 -9.72
CA LEU A 153 3.08 4.07 -10.89
C LEU A 153 2.49 2.64 -10.97
N PRO A 154 2.32 2.06 -12.18
CA PRO A 154 1.72 0.74 -12.31
C PRO A 154 2.65 -0.38 -11.82
N THR A 155 2.35 -0.97 -10.66
CA THR A 155 3.06 -2.16 -10.16
C THR A 155 2.15 -3.39 -10.11
N HIS A 156 2.73 -4.54 -9.78
CA HIS A 156 2.02 -5.80 -9.54
C HIS A 156 1.32 -5.85 -8.17
N MET A 157 1.36 -4.76 -7.39
CA MET A 157 0.87 -4.70 -6.03
C MET A 157 -0.52 -4.07 -5.94
N LEU A 158 -1.25 -4.45 -4.89
CA LEU A 158 -2.51 -3.81 -4.48
C LEU A 158 -2.38 -3.22 -3.08
N ASP A 159 -2.75 -1.96 -2.95
CA ASP A 159 -2.71 -1.25 -1.66
C ASP A 159 -3.76 -1.81 -0.70
N VAL A 160 -3.31 -2.12 0.51
CA VAL A 160 -4.16 -2.38 1.67
C VAL A 160 -3.62 -1.54 2.84
N THR A 161 -4.47 -1.25 3.81
CA THR A 161 -4.11 -0.37 4.92
C THR A 161 -4.47 -1.01 6.25
N GLY A 162 -3.61 -0.83 7.26
CA GLY A 162 -3.90 -1.26 8.64
C GLY A 162 -4.91 -0.36 9.36
N ASN A 163 -5.44 0.68 8.68
CA ASN A 163 -6.32 1.68 9.28
C ASN A 163 -7.66 1.78 8.54
N PHE A 164 -8.77 1.52 9.25
CA PHE A 164 -10.11 1.54 8.69
C PHE A 164 -10.56 2.93 8.23
N ASP A 165 -10.11 4.00 8.87
CA ASP A 165 -10.45 5.37 8.48
C ASP A 165 -9.78 5.73 7.14
N VAL A 166 -8.52 5.30 6.93
CA VAL A 166 -7.83 5.42 5.64
C VAL A 166 -8.58 4.63 4.55
N ALA A 167 -8.99 3.39 4.85
CA ALA A 167 -9.81 2.61 3.91
C ALA A 167 -11.14 3.30 3.61
N SER A 168 -11.79 3.90 4.62
CA SER A 168 -13.03 4.64 4.47
C SER A 168 -12.88 5.86 3.55
N PHE A 169 -11.72 6.55 3.60
CA PHE A 169 -11.41 7.61 2.64
C PHE A 169 -11.41 7.09 1.20
N PHE A 170 -10.66 6.02 0.91
CA PHE A 170 -10.63 5.42 -0.44
C PHE A 170 -11.97 4.81 -0.87
N ALA A 171 -12.80 4.40 0.09
CA ALA A 171 -14.14 3.88 -0.18
C ALA A 171 -15.16 5.00 -0.48
N THR A 172 -14.88 6.24 -0.11
CA THR A 172 -15.85 7.36 -0.21
C THR A 172 -15.35 8.55 -1.01
N CYS A 173 -14.10 8.54 -1.48
CA CYS A 173 -13.49 9.60 -2.28
C CYS A 173 -12.91 9.03 -3.58
N ALA A 174 -13.11 9.73 -4.70
CA ALA A 174 -12.59 9.37 -6.01
C ALA A 174 -11.50 10.36 -6.44
N TRP A 175 -10.50 9.87 -7.18
CA TRP A 175 -9.48 10.74 -7.78
C TRP A 175 -10.05 11.49 -8.99
N ASN A 176 -9.95 12.82 -8.97
CA ASN A 176 -10.23 13.68 -10.13
C ASN A 176 -8.91 13.97 -10.86
N SER A 177 -8.75 13.40 -12.06
CA SER A 177 -7.52 13.55 -12.85
C SER A 177 -7.30 14.97 -13.38
N GLU A 178 -8.36 15.72 -13.66
CA GLU A 178 -8.27 17.10 -14.19
C GLU A 178 -7.77 18.05 -13.11
N LYS A 179 -8.33 17.95 -11.90
CA LYS A 179 -7.95 18.77 -10.75
C LYS A 179 -6.77 18.21 -9.97
N ARG A 180 -6.34 16.98 -10.27
CA ARG A 180 -5.28 16.23 -9.58
C ARG A 180 -5.48 16.19 -8.06
N GLN A 181 -6.71 15.89 -7.64
CA GLN A 181 -7.07 15.81 -6.22
C GLN A 181 -8.18 14.78 -5.99
N TYR A 182 -8.33 14.34 -4.74
CA TYR A 182 -9.48 13.51 -4.35
C TYR A 182 -10.72 14.39 -4.11
N GLU A 183 -11.87 13.90 -4.55
CA GLU A 183 -13.17 14.51 -4.32
C GLU A 183 -14.13 13.49 -3.67
N PRO A 184 -15.01 13.92 -2.75
CA PRO A 184 -15.96 13.02 -2.11
C PRO A 184 -16.98 12.52 -3.12
N VAL A 185 -17.30 11.22 -3.07
CA VAL A 185 -18.39 10.64 -3.84
C VAL A 185 -19.70 11.27 -3.37
N THR A 186 -20.44 11.85 -4.32
CA THR A 186 -21.73 12.50 -4.08
C THR A 186 -22.86 11.47 -4.20
N GLU A 187 -23.98 11.83 -4.83
CA GLU A 187 -25.10 10.90 -5.00
C GLU A 187 -24.81 9.94 -6.15
N THR A 188 -24.67 8.67 -5.82
CA THR A 188 -24.51 7.57 -6.77
C THR A 188 -25.44 6.42 -6.41
N LYS A 189 -25.83 5.63 -7.42
CA LYS A 189 -26.54 4.37 -7.22
C LYS A 189 -25.59 3.22 -6.88
N GLU A 190 -24.29 3.41 -7.14
CA GLU A 190 -23.27 2.41 -6.83
C GLU A 190 -23.04 2.30 -5.32
N HIS A 191 -22.84 1.08 -4.86
CA HIS A 191 -22.47 0.82 -3.46
C HIS A 191 -20.96 0.93 -3.31
N GLY A 192 -20.50 1.65 -2.28
CA GLY A 192 -19.11 1.58 -1.87
C GLY A 192 -18.78 0.20 -1.29
N VAL A 193 -17.51 -0.17 -1.32
CA VAL A 193 -17.04 -1.45 -0.79
C VAL A 193 -15.82 -1.26 0.10
N VAL A 194 -15.80 -1.96 1.22
CA VAL A 194 -14.61 -2.17 2.05
C VAL A 194 -14.33 -3.66 2.08
N TYR A 195 -13.13 -4.03 1.66
CA TYR A 195 -12.61 -5.38 1.85
C TYR A 195 -11.83 -5.43 3.16
N ARG A 196 -11.87 -6.60 3.80
CA ARG A 196 -11.14 -6.90 5.02
C ARG A 196 -10.45 -8.24 4.86
N LEU A 197 -9.21 -8.33 5.30
CA LEU A 197 -8.50 -9.60 5.38
C LEU A 197 -7.61 -9.63 6.62
N ASP A 198 -7.43 -10.84 7.13
CA ASP A 198 -6.38 -11.19 8.09
C ASP A 198 -5.19 -11.72 7.27
N PRO A 199 -4.04 -11.04 7.24
CA PRO A 199 -2.87 -11.53 6.52
C PRO A 199 -2.40 -12.92 6.95
N LEU A 200 -2.70 -13.36 8.19
CA LEU A 200 -2.38 -14.72 8.63
C LEU A 200 -3.21 -15.77 7.87
N SER A 201 -4.36 -15.40 7.30
CA SER A 201 -5.15 -16.31 6.45
C SER A 201 -4.53 -16.56 5.06
N LEU A 202 -3.49 -15.79 4.71
CA LEU A 202 -2.73 -15.92 3.47
C LEU A 202 -1.47 -16.77 3.62
N PHE A 203 -1.20 -17.27 4.84
CA PHE A 203 -0.13 -18.23 5.08
C PHE A 203 -0.34 -19.47 4.19
N ASP A 204 0.61 -19.72 3.30
CA ASP A 204 0.67 -20.95 2.53
C ASP A 204 1.70 -21.88 3.17
N HIS A 205 1.22 -22.91 3.87
CA HIS A 205 2.08 -23.93 4.48
C HIS A 205 2.89 -24.72 3.44
N ALA A 206 2.59 -24.60 2.14
CA ALA A 206 3.31 -25.26 1.06
C ALA A 206 4.51 -24.46 0.51
N ASP A 207 4.66 -23.18 0.85
CA ASP A 207 5.79 -22.33 0.44
C ASP A 207 6.56 -21.82 1.69
N PRO A 208 7.45 -22.64 2.26
CA PRO A 208 8.17 -22.29 3.49
C PRO A 208 9.11 -21.08 3.32
N ASP A 209 9.46 -20.70 2.09
CA ASP A 209 10.34 -19.57 1.79
C ASP A 209 9.57 -18.24 1.64
N ASN A 210 8.23 -18.28 1.65
CA ASN A 210 7.39 -17.09 1.61
C ASN A 210 6.37 -17.12 2.72
N VAL A 211 6.86 -16.98 3.96
CA VAL A 211 6.06 -17.09 5.17
C VAL A 211 4.85 -16.15 5.10
N PHE A 212 4.93 -14.88 4.71
CA PHE A 212 3.73 -14.01 4.62
C PHE A 212 2.92 -14.12 3.31
N GLY A 213 3.25 -15.06 2.43
CA GLY A 213 2.58 -15.23 1.14
C GLY A 213 2.64 -13.94 0.30
N PRO A 214 1.52 -13.46 -0.27
CA PRO A 214 1.53 -12.23 -1.06
C PRO A 214 1.59 -10.95 -0.21
N PHE A 215 1.46 -11.03 1.12
CA PHE A 215 1.41 -9.84 1.99
C PHE A 215 2.80 -9.27 2.27
N HIS A 216 2.93 -7.95 2.12
CA HIS A 216 4.19 -7.25 2.28
C HIS A 216 4.00 -5.94 3.07
N ILE A 217 4.94 -5.69 3.97
CA ILE A 217 4.99 -4.46 4.78
C ILE A 217 5.72 -3.40 3.97
N VAL A 218 5.03 -2.31 3.64
CA VAL A 218 5.67 -1.10 3.12
C VAL A 218 5.99 -0.17 4.29
N GLY A 219 5.03 0.05 5.18
CA GLY A 219 5.21 0.82 6.40
C GLY A 219 5.68 2.26 6.15
N TRP A 220 6.49 2.77 7.07
CA TRP A 220 7.23 4.01 6.88
C TRP A 220 8.33 3.81 5.84
N GLN A 221 8.43 4.79 4.95
CA GLN A 221 9.51 4.94 3.99
C GLN A 221 10.03 6.38 4.12
N PRO A 222 11.26 6.68 3.67
CA PRO A 222 11.84 8.03 3.68
C PRO A 222 11.19 8.97 2.64
N LEU A 223 9.88 8.86 2.47
CA LEU A 223 8.95 9.67 1.69
C LEU A 223 7.57 9.61 2.38
N PRO A 224 6.75 10.67 2.34
CA PRO A 224 5.62 10.79 3.26
C PRO A 224 4.44 9.83 2.98
N ARG A 225 4.16 9.50 1.71
CA ARG A 225 2.90 8.81 1.35
C ARG A 225 2.70 7.44 2.01
N PRO A 226 3.69 6.53 2.04
CA PRO A 226 3.49 5.21 2.65
C PRO A 226 3.14 5.27 4.13
N GLU A 227 3.83 6.13 4.90
CA GLU A 227 3.51 6.31 6.32
C GLU A 227 2.08 6.86 6.50
N GLN A 228 1.70 7.90 5.77
CA GLN A 228 0.39 8.53 5.92
C GLN A 228 -0.77 7.59 5.56
N GLN A 229 -0.55 6.68 4.62
CA GLN A 229 -1.56 5.71 4.17
C GLN A 229 -1.58 4.43 5.02
N ARG A 230 -0.72 4.32 6.05
CA ARG A 230 -0.56 3.11 6.87
C ARG A 230 -0.34 1.88 6.00
N ALA A 231 0.65 2.00 5.13
CA ALA A 231 0.81 1.23 3.91
C ALA A 231 1.21 -0.23 4.13
N PHE A 232 0.43 -1.11 3.52
CA PHE A 232 0.78 -2.49 3.23
C PHE A 232 0.38 -2.79 1.80
N VAL A 233 0.91 -3.87 1.24
CA VAL A 233 0.56 -4.29 -0.11
C VAL A 233 0.36 -5.80 -0.20
N LEU A 234 -0.42 -6.20 -1.19
CA LEU A 234 -0.51 -7.57 -1.67
C LEU A 234 0.15 -7.67 -3.05
N ARG A 235 1.17 -8.51 -3.16
CA ARG A 235 1.81 -8.87 -4.43
C ARG A 235 0.90 -9.84 -5.17
N MET A 236 0.30 -9.38 -6.26
CA MET A 236 -0.67 -10.16 -7.02
C MET A 236 0.02 -10.97 -8.12
N LYS A 237 -0.58 -12.08 -8.53
CA LYS A 237 -0.23 -12.83 -9.74
C LYS A 237 -0.98 -12.25 -10.95
N PRO A 238 -0.52 -12.49 -12.19
CA PRO A 238 -1.26 -12.08 -13.38
C PRO A 238 -2.66 -12.64 -13.39
N ARG A 239 -3.64 -11.78 -13.72
CA ARG A 239 -5.07 -12.13 -13.79
C ARG A 239 -5.69 -12.61 -12.47
N GLN A 240 -4.95 -12.56 -11.35
CA GLN A 240 -5.49 -12.91 -10.04
C GLN A 240 -6.43 -11.78 -9.57
N ASP A 241 -7.71 -12.10 -9.38
CA ASP A 241 -8.67 -11.17 -8.80
C ASP A 241 -8.55 -11.17 -7.28
N PHE A 242 -8.22 -10.01 -6.71
CA PHE A 242 -8.23 -9.81 -5.27
C PHE A 242 -9.59 -10.12 -4.65
N SER A 243 -10.70 -9.78 -5.31
CA SER A 243 -12.04 -10.01 -4.73
C SER A 243 -12.41 -11.49 -4.54
N GLU A 244 -11.62 -12.40 -5.14
CA GLU A 244 -11.84 -13.85 -5.14
C GLU A 244 -10.80 -14.63 -4.33
N MET A 245 -9.78 -13.96 -3.76
CA MET A 245 -8.78 -14.69 -2.96
C MET A 245 -9.39 -15.20 -1.66
N HIS A 246 -8.88 -16.35 -1.20
CA HIS A 246 -9.25 -16.93 0.09
C HIS A 246 -8.96 -15.95 1.24
N GLY A 247 -9.84 -15.91 2.23
CA GLY A 247 -9.68 -15.06 3.43
C GLY A 247 -10.13 -13.61 3.27
N ILE A 248 -10.57 -13.19 2.08
CA ILE A 248 -11.08 -11.83 1.85
C ILE A 248 -12.58 -11.76 2.11
N GLU A 249 -12.96 -10.85 3.00
CA GLU A 249 -14.34 -10.47 3.27
C GLU A 249 -14.68 -9.19 2.51
N CYS A 250 -15.90 -9.10 1.96
CA CYS A 250 -16.36 -7.97 1.17
C CYS A 250 -17.63 -7.36 1.79
N PHE A 251 -17.53 -6.11 2.21
CA PHE A 251 -18.63 -5.38 2.85
C PHE A 251 -19.09 -4.23 1.96
N ARG A 252 -20.35 -4.28 1.53
CA ARG A 252 -20.97 -3.21 0.72
C ARG A 252 -21.70 -2.23 1.63
N PHE A 253 -21.63 -0.95 1.29
CA PHE A 253 -22.35 0.11 1.99
C PHE A 253 -22.94 1.12 1.00
N ARG A 254 -23.98 1.81 1.44
CA ARG A 254 -24.62 2.87 0.69
C ARG A 254 -23.81 4.16 0.81
N GLN A 255 -23.42 4.72 -0.33
CA GLN A 255 -22.78 6.03 -0.38
C GLN A 255 -23.76 7.12 0.11
N ARG A 256 -23.25 8.07 0.90
CA ARG A 256 -24.02 9.26 1.32
C ARG A 256 -23.14 10.49 1.19
N ALA A 257 -23.54 11.44 0.34
CA ALA A 257 -22.78 12.67 0.09
C ALA A 257 -22.34 13.41 1.37
N ARG A 258 -23.23 13.50 2.37
CA ARG A 258 -22.92 14.11 3.68
C ARG A 258 -21.80 13.36 4.43
N VAL A 259 -21.80 12.03 4.36
CA VAL A 259 -20.81 11.19 5.04
C VAL A 259 -19.47 11.24 4.30
N SER A 260 -19.48 11.04 2.97
CA SER A 260 -18.30 11.15 2.12
C SER A 260 -17.62 12.52 2.29
N GLY A 261 -18.41 13.61 2.30
CA GLY A 261 -17.88 14.96 2.51
C GLY A 261 -17.29 15.21 3.90
N ARG A 262 -17.74 14.50 4.94
CA ARG A 262 -17.14 14.57 6.28
C ARG A 262 -15.80 13.84 6.33
N ILE A 263 -15.74 12.63 5.79
CA ILE A 263 -14.51 11.84 5.72
C ILE A 263 -13.46 12.59 4.90
N TRP A 264 -13.83 13.09 3.72
CA TRP A 264 -12.94 13.89 2.87
C TRP A 264 -12.32 15.08 3.63
N LYS A 265 -13.14 15.84 4.37
CA LYS A 265 -12.65 16.96 5.21
C LYS A 265 -11.78 16.50 6.38
N ALA A 266 -12.07 15.34 6.99
CA ALA A 266 -11.28 14.81 8.09
C ALA A 266 -9.85 14.44 7.66
N PHE A 267 -9.65 14.12 6.38
CA PHE A 267 -8.35 13.84 5.76
C PHE A 267 -7.75 15.08 5.06
N ASP A 268 -8.12 16.28 5.49
CA ASP A 268 -7.68 17.55 4.90
C ASP A 268 -7.83 17.56 3.37
N GLU A 269 -9.01 17.14 2.89
CA GLU A 269 -9.34 17.08 1.46
C GLU A 269 -8.43 16.14 0.65
N GLY A 270 -7.82 15.17 1.33
CA GLY A 270 -6.86 14.21 0.78
C GLY A 270 -5.41 14.56 1.02
N ARG A 271 -5.09 15.81 1.41
CA ARG A 271 -3.70 16.25 1.67
C ARG A 271 -3.04 15.52 2.85
N ALA A 272 -3.84 15.00 3.78
CA ALA A 272 -3.31 14.18 4.87
C ALA A 272 -2.69 12.85 4.36
N LEU A 273 -3.24 12.27 3.29
CA LEU A 273 -2.79 10.99 2.71
C LEU A 273 -1.86 11.17 1.50
N PHE A 274 -1.99 12.31 0.82
CA PHE A 274 -1.23 12.69 -0.36
C PHE A 274 -0.65 14.09 -0.16
N PRO A 275 0.24 14.29 0.83
CA PRO A 275 0.88 15.57 1.01
C PRO A 275 1.69 15.92 -0.26
N PRO A 276 1.74 17.21 -0.64
CA PRO A 276 2.62 17.67 -1.71
C PRO A 276 4.08 17.36 -1.35
N ASP A 277 4.80 16.76 -2.29
CA ASP A 277 6.23 16.47 -2.16
C ASP A 277 6.87 16.34 -3.56
N ALA A 278 8.19 16.45 -3.64
CA ALA A 278 8.93 16.35 -4.90
C ALA A 278 8.81 14.98 -5.58
N ALA A 279 8.68 13.89 -4.83
CA ALA A 279 8.52 12.55 -5.40
C ALA A 279 7.18 12.38 -6.14
N ALA A 280 6.14 13.12 -5.74
CA ALA A 280 4.88 13.22 -6.47
C ALA A 280 5.06 13.82 -7.87
N GLU A 281 5.86 14.88 -7.97
CA GLU A 281 6.17 15.52 -9.25
C GLU A 281 7.07 14.62 -10.10
N LEU A 282 8.06 13.98 -9.47
CA LEU A 282 8.93 13.00 -10.12
C LEU A 282 8.14 11.83 -10.73
N ALA A 283 7.15 11.30 -10.00
CA ALA A 283 6.29 10.23 -10.49
C ALA A 283 5.49 10.64 -11.73
N VAL A 284 4.98 11.88 -11.75
CA VAL A 284 4.30 12.44 -12.93
C VAL A 284 5.25 12.62 -14.11
N GLN A 285 6.48 13.05 -13.87
CA GLN A 285 7.49 13.10 -14.93
C GLN A 285 7.79 11.69 -15.47
N ALA A 286 7.94 10.70 -14.58
CA ALA A 286 8.17 9.30 -14.96
C ALA A 286 7.05 8.73 -15.84
N GLU A 287 5.78 9.06 -15.56
CA GLU A 287 4.63 8.63 -16.38
C GLU A 287 4.70 9.10 -17.84
N THR A 288 5.46 10.15 -18.15
CA THR A 288 5.61 10.70 -19.50
C THR A 288 6.81 10.16 -20.27
N LEU A 289 7.67 9.36 -19.64
CA LEU A 289 8.91 8.89 -20.26
C LEU A 289 8.69 7.81 -21.33
N PHE A 290 9.52 7.89 -22.35
CA PHE A 290 9.70 6.89 -23.41
C PHE A 290 11.19 6.59 -23.69
N GLN A 291 12.10 7.30 -23.01
CA GLN A 291 13.54 7.19 -23.20
C GLN A 291 14.20 6.59 -21.96
N PHE A 292 14.93 5.50 -22.13
CA PHE A 292 15.51 4.73 -21.03
C PHE A 292 16.90 4.23 -21.39
N THR A 293 17.76 4.00 -20.40
CA THR A 293 19.06 3.36 -20.67
C THR A 293 18.89 1.87 -20.94
N ARG A 294 19.85 1.22 -21.64
CA ARG A 294 19.81 -0.24 -21.85
C ARG A 294 19.67 -1.00 -20.53
N HIS A 295 20.36 -0.56 -19.49
CA HIS A 295 20.27 -1.19 -18.17
C HIS A 295 18.85 -1.14 -17.58
N GLN A 296 18.14 -0.02 -17.75
CA GLN A 296 16.76 0.12 -17.30
C GLN A 296 15.81 -0.77 -18.09
N ILE A 297 15.99 -0.83 -19.41
CA ILE A 297 15.21 -1.67 -20.32
C ILE A 297 15.40 -3.16 -19.96
N GLU A 298 16.62 -3.62 -19.72
CA GLU A 298 16.89 -5.01 -19.34
C GLU A 298 16.27 -5.38 -17.98
N ARG A 299 16.32 -4.47 -17.00
CA ARG A 299 15.64 -4.68 -15.71
C ARG A 299 14.12 -4.76 -15.87
N ALA A 300 13.55 -3.92 -16.73
CA ALA A 300 12.12 -3.95 -17.04
C ALA A 300 11.73 -5.27 -17.73
N TRP A 301 12.54 -5.76 -18.67
CA TRP A 301 12.37 -7.08 -19.29
C TRP A 301 12.37 -8.21 -18.27
N GLY A 302 13.36 -8.24 -17.36
CA GLY A 302 13.42 -9.26 -16.31
C GLY A 302 12.15 -9.29 -15.44
N ARG A 303 11.61 -8.11 -15.11
CA ARG A 303 10.33 -8.00 -14.38
C ARG A 303 9.13 -8.43 -15.22
N LEU A 304 9.10 -8.11 -16.51
CA LEU A 304 8.03 -8.52 -17.41
C LEU A 304 8.01 -10.04 -17.60
N GLU A 305 9.16 -10.68 -17.70
CA GLU A 305 9.28 -12.14 -17.82
C GLU A 305 8.78 -12.84 -16.56
N ILE A 306 9.13 -12.33 -15.37
CA ILE A 306 8.60 -12.82 -14.10
C ILE A 306 7.08 -12.65 -14.03
N TRP A 307 6.59 -11.45 -14.37
CA TRP A 307 5.16 -11.15 -14.37
C TRP A 307 4.42 -12.07 -15.34
N THR A 308 4.77 -12.08 -16.62
CA THR A 308 4.08 -12.84 -17.66
C THR A 308 4.32 -14.35 -17.60
N ARG A 309 5.30 -14.80 -16.81
CA ARG A 309 5.79 -16.18 -16.78
C ARG A 309 6.16 -16.69 -18.17
N ASN A 310 6.78 -15.82 -18.94
CA ASN A 310 7.16 -16.07 -20.33
C ASN A 310 8.59 -15.59 -20.57
N THR A 311 9.24 -16.14 -21.58
CA THR A 311 10.53 -15.65 -22.09
C THR A 311 10.34 -15.09 -23.49
N TYR A 312 11.16 -14.11 -23.86
CA TYR A 312 11.05 -13.43 -25.15
C TYR A 312 12.37 -13.54 -25.90
N SER A 313 12.31 -13.90 -27.19
CA SER A 313 13.49 -13.89 -28.07
C SER A 313 14.00 -12.46 -28.30
N ALA A 314 15.23 -12.31 -28.76
CA ALA A 314 15.79 -10.99 -29.06
C ALA A 314 14.96 -10.23 -30.11
N GLU A 315 14.42 -10.93 -31.11
CA GLU A 315 13.56 -10.34 -32.14
C GLU A 315 12.22 -9.88 -31.55
N GLN A 316 11.62 -10.67 -30.65
CA GLN A 316 10.39 -10.29 -29.96
C GLN A 316 10.62 -9.08 -29.05
N ARG A 317 11.74 -9.06 -28.31
CA ARG A 317 12.10 -7.95 -27.44
C ARG A 317 12.26 -6.66 -28.24
N LEU A 318 13.01 -6.71 -29.34
CA LEU A 318 13.19 -5.56 -30.23
C LEU A 318 11.86 -5.08 -30.83
N ALA A 319 10.98 -6.00 -31.23
CA ALA A 319 9.66 -5.64 -31.74
C ALA A 319 8.79 -4.94 -30.69
N PHE A 320 8.81 -5.41 -29.44
CA PHE A 320 8.10 -4.80 -28.31
C PHE A 320 8.64 -3.43 -27.94
N GLU A 321 9.96 -3.28 -27.87
CA GLU A 321 10.61 -1.99 -27.61
C GLU A 321 10.16 -0.96 -28.66
N ASN A 322 10.20 -1.33 -29.95
CA ASN A 322 9.77 -0.48 -31.05
C ASN A 322 8.26 -0.15 -31.00
N SER A 323 7.39 -1.14 -30.78
CA SER A 323 5.93 -0.91 -30.75
C SER A 323 5.47 -0.13 -29.52
N SER A 324 6.23 -0.21 -28.41
CA SER A 324 6.00 0.57 -27.19
C SER A 324 6.51 2.02 -27.30
N GLY A 325 7.24 2.35 -28.37
CA GLY A 325 7.90 3.64 -28.54
C GLY A 325 9.08 3.85 -27.59
N ILE A 326 9.66 2.78 -27.05
CA ILE A 326 10.81 2.83 -26.16
C ILE A 326 12.05 3.18 -27.00
N ALA A 327 12.77 4.21 -26.57
CA ALA A 327 14.01 4.64 -27.18
C ALA A 327 15.18 4.50 -26.19
N GLU A 328 16.23 3.80 -26.61
CA GLU A 328 17.44 3.67 -25.83
C GLU A 328 18.24 4.99 -25.82
N VAL A 329 18.71 5.39 -24.64
CA VAL A 329 19.58 6.56 -24.44
C VAL A 329 20.81 6.20 -23.60
N SER A 330 21.87 6.99 -23.72
CA SER A 330 23.14 6.74 -23.01
C SER A 330 23.12 7.12 -21.52
N SER A 331 22.15 7.93 -21.07
CA SER A 331 22.04 8.42 -19.69
C SER A 331 20.57 8.50 -19.26
N PRO A 332 20.27 8.30 -17.96
CA PRO A 332 18.92 8.44 -17.43
C PRO A 332 18.31 9.82 -17.71
N LYS A 333 17.00 9.86 -17.97
CA LYS A 333 16.26 11.09 -18.29
C LYS A 333 15.51 11.70 -17.11
N LEU A 334 15.23 10.89 -16.11
CA LEU A 334 14.58 11.32 -14.88
C LEU A 334 15.66 11.78 -13.90
N SER A 335 15.41 12.86 -13.15
CA SER A 335 16.33 13.36 -12.13
C SER A 335 15.58 14.23 -11.11
N TRP A 336 16.25 14.56 -10.01
CA TRP A 336 15.74 15.52 -9.01
C TRP A 336 15.91 16.99 -9.42
N ASP A 337 16.52 17.27 -10.58
CA ASP A 337 16.82 18.64 -11.01
C ASP A 337 15.54 19.47 -11.17
N GLY A 338 15.52 20.64 -10.52
CA GLY A 338 14.38 21.54 -10.54
C GLY A 338 13.22 21.14 -9.62
N LEU A 339 13.37 20.09 -8.81
CA LEU A 339 12.39 19.69 -7.80
C LEU A 339 12.82 20.16 -6.40
N ASP A 340 11.84 20.42 -5.53
CA ASP A 340 12.07 20.88 -4.15
C ASP A 340 12.48 19.72 -3.23
N VAL A 341 13.79 19.41 -3.24
CA VAL A 341 14.39 18.34 -2.44
C VAL A 341 15.32 18.93 -1.39
N GLU A 342 15.10 18.60 -0.12
CA GLU A 342 16.03 18.95 0.96
C GLU A 342 17.34 18.19 0.80
N THR A 343 18.45 18.94 0.74
CA THR A 343 19.81 18.41 0.53
C THR A 343 20.72 18.67 1.72
N ASP A 344 20.31 19.48 2.71
CA ASP A 344 21.11 19.75 3.90
C ASP A 344 21.23 18.49 4.78
N ALA A 345 22.46 17.97 4.87
CA ALA A 345 22.73 16.72 5.56
C ALA A 345 22.37 16.76 7.06
N ASN A 346 22.52 17.91 7.72
CA ASN A 346 22.20 18.03 9.14
C ASN A 346 20.69 17.97 9.35
N ARG A 347 19.90 18.70 8.55
CA ARG A 347 18.43 18.65 8.61
C ARG A 347 17.89 17.26 8.31
N LEU A 348 18.46 16.57 7.33
CA LEU A 348 18.07 15.20 7.00
C LEU A 348 18.40 14.22 8.12
N SER A 349 19.58 14.37 8.74
CA SER A 349 19.99 13.59 9.92
C SER A 349 19.06 13.85 11.10
N ASP A 350 18.79 15.11 11.43
CA ASP A 350 17.87 15.50 12.51
C ASP A 350 16.47 14.95 12.26
N LYS A 351 15.99 15.00 11.01
CA LYS A 351 14.71 14.41 10.61
C LYS A 351 14.68 12.90 10.82
N LEU A 352 15.74 12.18 10.44
CA LEU A 352 15.81 10.73 10.66
C LEU A 352 15.85 10.41 12.15
N GLN A 353 16.63 11.16 12.93
CA GLN A 353 16.71 10.97 14.39
C GLN A 353 15.36 11.22 15.07
N ASP A 354 14.62 12.27 14.67
CA ASP A 354 13.27 12.49 15.15
C ASP A 354 12.36 11.28 14.89
N VAL A 355 12.35 10.76 13.66
CA VAL A 355 11.58 9.57 13.29
C VAL A 355 11.96 8.39 14.17
N LEU A 356 13.25 8.05 14.25
CA LEU A 356 13.73 6.88 14.98
C LEU A 356 13.51 7.00 16.49
N SER A 357 13.56 8.21 17.06
CA SER A 357 13.31 8.46 18.49
C SER A 357 11.87 8.15 18.92
N ARG A 358 10.92 8.19 17.96
CA ARG A 358 9.49 7.93 18.20
C ARG A 358 9.09 6.48 17.91
N VAL A 359 10.02 5.65 17.40
CA VAL A 359 9.75 4.24 17.10
C VAL A 359 9.59 3.45 18.39
N ARG A 360 8.45 2.77 18.51
CA ARG A 360 8.13 1.83 19.58
C ARG A 360 8.59 0.44 19.17
N TYR A 361 9.09 -0.31 20.14
CA TYR A 361 9.59 -1.66 19.91
C TYR A 361 9.48 -2.49 21.18
N ARG A 362 9.40 -3.81 21.02
CA ARG A 362 9.41 -4.75 22.15
C ARG A 362 10.79 -5.36 22.30
N LYS A 363 11.40 -5.26 23.49
CA LYS A 363 12.62 -6.02 23.83
C LYS A 363 12.22 -7.40 24.35
N VAL A 364 12.76 -8.45 23.73
CA VAL A 364 12.73 -9.78 24.35
C VAL A 364 13.76 -9.77 25.47
N MET A 365 13.29 -9.77 26.72
CA MET A 365 14.15 -9.96 27.88
C MET A 365 14.40 -11.47 28.02
N TYR A 366 15.54 -11.95 27.55
CA TYR A 366 16.03 -13.24 28.00
C TYR A 366 16.45 -13.08 29.46
N GLY A 367 15.75 -13.74 30.38
CA GLY A 367 16.14 -13.80 31.79
C GLY A 367 17.55 -14.39 31.89
N GLY A 368 18.46 -13.63 32.50
CA GLY A 368 19.82 -14.08 32.79
C GLY A 368 19.90 -15.03 33.98
#